data_AF-A0A7Y1V7I3-F1
#
_entry.id   AF-A0A7Y1V7I3-F1
#
_cell.length_a   1.000
_cell.length_b   1.000
_cell.length_c   1.000
_cell.angle_alpha   90.00
_cell.angle_beta   90.00
_cell.angle_gamma   90.00
#
_symmetry.space_group_name_H-M   'P 1'
#
loop_
_entity.id
_entity.type
_entity.pdbx_description
1 polymer ?
#
loop_
_entity_poly.entity_id
_entity_poly.type
_entity_poly.pdbx_seq_one_letter_code
_entity_poly.pdbx_strand_id
1 'polypeptide(L)'
;MTLIGEIIDMRRFKNNDHLDSYVGFIPTSNNSGEKERYGEMTNRKNKRLMPKLIQASWVAIRSDTELLMKYETYRKRMNGQKAIVRIARILLRRIRWMWLNKQKYQKAEC
;
A
#
# COMPACT_ATOMS: atom_id res chain seq x y z
N MET A 1 -8.20 14.00 7.99
CA MET A 1 -9.40 13.77 7.13
C MET A 1 -9.04 13.86 5.65
N THR A 2 -8.33 12.88 5.07
CA THR A 2 -8.00 12.93 3.61
C THR A 2 -8.30 11.62 2.90
N LEU A 3 -8.10 10.48 3.58
CA LEU A 3 -8.39 9.17 3.00
C LEU A 3 -9.89 9.01 2.64
N ILE A 4 -10.79 9.34 3.57
CA ILE A 4 -12.24 9.19 3.37
C ILE A 4 -12.76 10.16 2.31
N GLY A 5 -12.31 11.43 2.34
CA GLY A 5 -12.75 12.44 1.37
C GLY A 5 -12.27 12.18 -0.07
N GLU A 6 -11.08 11.63 -0.26
CA GLU A 6 -10.54 11.36 -1.61
C GLU A 6 -11.02 10.04 -2.21
N ILE A 7 -11.37 9.06 -1.36
CA ILE A 7 -11.83 7.73 -1.81
C ILE A 7 -13.35 7.71 -1.96
N ILE A 8 -14.07 8.32 -1.02
CA ILE A 8 -15.54 8.35 -0.88
C ILE A 8 -16.12 6.95 -0.62
N ASP A 9 -15.94 6.01 -1.55
CA ASP A 9 -16.40 4.62 -1.44
C ASP A 9 -15.33 3.64 -1.97
N MET A 10 -14.98 2.65 -1.16
CA MET A 10 -14.07 1.57 -1.54
C MET A 10 -14.70 0.58 -2.56
N ARG A 11 -16.03 0.51 -2.64
CA ARG A 11 -16.75 -0.37 -3.58
C ARG A 11 -16.60 0.04 -5.04
N ARG A 12 -16.20 1.28 -5.31
CA ARG A 12 -15.95 1.79 -6.67
C ARG A 12 -14.78 1.09 -7.38
N PHE A 13 -13.86 0.50 -6.62
CA PHE A 13 -12.74 -0.23 -7.20
C PHE A 13 -13.12 -1.71 -7.31
N LYS A 14 -13.03 -2.28 -8.51
CA LYS A 14 -13.38 -3.68 -8.78
C LYS A 14 -12.49 -4.67 -8.02
N ASN A 15 -11.21 -4.36 -7.87
CA ASN A 15 -10.23 -5.20 -7.17
C ASN A 15 -9.19 -4.34 -6.44
N ASN A 16 -8.30 -5.01 -5.70
CA ASN A 16 -7.21 -4.34 -4.98
C ASN A 16 -6.23 -3.65 -5.93
N ASP A 17 -6.03 -4.18 -7.13
CA ASP A 17 -5.09 -3.61 -8.09
C ASP A 17 -5.58 -2.27 -8.65
N HIS A 18 -6.88 -2.10 -8.87
CA HIS A 18 -7.48 -0.81 -9.23
C HIS A 18 -7.31 0.23 -8.11
N LEU A 19 -7.41 -0.19 -6.85
CA LEU A 19 -7.14 0.68 -5.70
C LEU A 19 -5.65 1.03 -5.59
N ASP A 20 -4.77 0.03 -5.72
CA ASP A 20 -3.31 0.21 -5.70
C ASP A 20 -2.88 1.16 -6.85
N SER A 21 -3.51 1.05 -8.03
CA SER A 21 -3.31 1.93 -9.18
C SER A 21 -3.76 3.36 -8.89
N TYR A 22 -4.96 3.53 -8.32
CA TYR A 22 -5.51 4.84 -7.99
C TYR A 22 -4.66 5.60 -6.97
N VAL A 23 -4.17 4.89 -5.94
CA VAL A 23 -3.29 5.49 -4.93
C VAL A 23 -1.90 5.75 -5.53
N GLY A 24 -1.44 4.90 -6.44
CA GLY A 24 -0.14 5.01 -7.10
C GLY A 24 0.94 4.13 -6.48
N PHE A 25 0.56 2.97 -5.94
CA PHE A 25 1.48 1.95 -5.44
C PHE A 25 1.94 0.96 -6.51
N ILE A 26 1.63 1.18 -7.79
CA ILE A 26 2.01 0.27 -8.88
C ILE A 26 3.34 0.73 -9.52
N PRO A 27 4.34 -0.16 -9.65
CA PRO A 27 5.55 0.15 -10.40
C PRO A 27 5.22 0.31 -11.89
N THR A 28 5.98 1.14 -12.59
CA THR A 28 5.88 1.28 -14.04
C THR A 28 6.36 -0.02 -14.67
N SER A 29 5.54 -0.63 -15.52
CA SER A 29 5.94 -1.78 -16.32
C SER A 29 6.12 -1.33 -17.75
N ASN A 30 7.35 -1.42 -18.28
CA ASN A 30 7.61 -1.24 -19.71
C ASN A 30 7.72 -2.64 -20.32
N ASN A 31 6.72 -3.00 -21.12
CA ASN A 31 6.65 -4.31 -21.75
C ASN A 31 6.79 -4.14 -23.27
N SER A 32 7.95 -4.48 -23.81
CA SER A 32 8.21 -4.46 -25.26
C SER A 32 8.43 -5.90 -25.73
N GLY A 33 7.36 -6.54 -26.19
CA GLY A 33 7.35 -7.78 -26.99
C GLY A 33 7.84 -9.08 -26.31
N GLU A 34 9.02 -9.07 -25.69
CA GLU A 34 9.73 -10.28 -25.24
C GLU A 34 10.26 -10.22 -23.81
N LYS A 35 10.30 -9.04 -23.16
CA LYS A 35 10.83 -8.89 -21.79
C LYS A 35 9.96 -7.96 -20.94
N GLU A 36 9.41 -8.52 -19.87
CA GLU A 36 8.81 -7.73 -18.79
C GLU A 36 9.91 -7.09 -17.94
N ARG A 37 9.93 -5.76 -17.88
CA ARG A 37 10.76 -5.00 -16.94
C ARG A 37 9.90 -4.13 -16.04
N TYR A 38 9.98 -4.40 -14.74
CA TYR A 38 9.39 -3.57 -13.69
C TYR A 38 10.38 -2.46 -13.32
N GLY A 39 10.02 -1.21 -13.60
CA GLY A 39 10.81 -0.01 -13.38
C GLY A 39 10.40 0.76 -12.11
N GLU A 40 10.62 2.08 -12.15
CA GLU A 40 10.31 2.99 -11.05
C GLU A 40 8.82 3.14 -10.77
N MET A 41 8.46 3.78 -9.65
CA MET A 41 7.06 4.05 -9.33
C MET A 41 6.40 4.89 -10.42
N THR A 42 5.16 4.56 -10.80
CA THR A 42 4.45 5.33 -11.84
C THR A 42 4.33 6.81 -11.48
N ASN A 43 4.47 7.68 -12.49
CA ASN A 43 4.19 9.11 -12.36
C ASN A 43 2.69 9.38 -12.15
N ARG A 44 1.83 8.43 -12.55
CA ARG A 44 0.38 8.49 -12.35
C ARG A 44 0.02 8.01 -10.94
N LYS A 45 0.29 8.86 -9.94
CA LYS A 45 0.01 8.60 -8.52
C LYS A 45 -0.81 9.72 -7.90
N ASN A 46 -1.67 9.38 -6.94
CA ASN A 46 -2.35 10.39 -6.15
C ASN A 46 -1.33 11.01 -5.16
N LYS A 47 -0.85 12.22 -5.50
CA LYS A 47 0.17 12.96 -4.74
C LYS A 47 -0.24 13.29 -3.30
N ARG A 48 -1.54 13.20 -2.96
CA ARG A 48 -2.05 13.45 -1.61
C ARG A 48 -2.18 12.18 -0.79
N LEU A 49 -2.64 11.09 -1.40
CA LEU A 49 -2.87 9.81 -0.71
C LEU A 49 -1.59 9.02 -0.47
N MET A 50 -0.72 8.91 -1.48
CA MET A 50 0.46 8.06 -1.38
C MET A 50 1.42 8.45 -0.25
N PRO A 51 1.83 9.74 -0.11
CA PRO A 51 2.75 10.12 0.96
C PRO A 51 2.16 9.92 2.35
N LYS A 52 0.85 10.19 2.51
CA LYS A 52 0.14 9.99 3.78
C LYS A 52 0.06 8.53 4.16
N LEU A 53 -0.18 7.63 3.21
CA LEU A 53 -0.16 6.18 3.47
C LEU A 53 1.25 5.67 3.82
N ILE A 54 2.29 6.20 3.20
CA ILE A 54 3.68 5.87 3.59
C ILE A 54 3.97 6.35 5.01
N GLN A 55 3.60 7.58 5.37
CA GLN A 55 3.72 8.09 6.74
C GLN A 55 2.93 7.24 7.74
N ALA A 56 1.69 6.88 7.41
CA ALA A 56 0.87 6.00 8.22
C ALA A 56 1.51 4.61 8.38
N SER A 57 2.19 4.10 7.36
CA SER A 57 2.90 2.82 7.42
C SER A 57 4.07 2.86 8.41
N TRP A 58 4.81 3.96 8.49
CA TRP A 58 5.86 4.14 9.50
C TRP A 58 5.31 4.15 10.92
N VAL A 59 4.10 4.66 11.13
CA VAL A 59 3.40 4.55 12.43
C VAL A 59 2.94 3.10 12.65
N ALA A 60 2.35 2.48 11.62
CA ALA A 60 1.77 1.14 11.70
C ALA A 60 2.80 0.09 12.12
N ILE A 61 3.99 0.07 11.50
CA ILE A 61 5.06 -0.89 11.84
C ILE A 61 5.57 -0.75 13.29
N ARG A 62 5.38 0.41 13.93
CA ARG A 62 5.75 0.61 15.34
C ARG A 62 4.69 0.10 16.30
N SER A 63 3.48 -0.12 15.80
CA SER A 63 2.30 -0.49 16.59
C SER A 63 1.75 -1.89 16.33
N ASP A 64 2.20 -2.53 15.24
CA ASP A 64 1.75 -3.82 14.75
C ASP A 64 2.99 -4.68 14.42
N THR A 65 3.19 -5.72 15.22
CA THR A 65 4.36 -6.59 15.13
C THR A 65 4.37 -7.43 13.86
N GLU A 66 3.21 -7.82 13.33
CA GLU A 66 3.13 -8.55 12.06
C GLU A 66 3.62 -7.68 10.89
N LEU A 67 3.22 -6.40 10.88
CA LEU A 67 3.72 -5.43 9.89
C LEU A 67 5.23 -5.18 10.04
N LEU A 68 5.74 -5.12 11.27
CA LEU A 68 7.16 -4.99 11.53
C LEU A 68 7.95 -6.20 11.02
N MET A 69 7.50 -7.42 11.30
CA MET A 69 8.16 -8.65 10.84
C MET A 69 8.20 -8.72 9.32
N LYS A 70 7.11 -8.34 8.64
CA LYS A 70 7.07 -8.24 7.18
C LYS A 70 8.05 -7.19 6.66
N TYR A 71 8.14 -6.04 7.33
CA TYR A 71 9.06 -4.97 6.96
C TYR A 71 10.51 -5.43 7.04
N GLU A 72 10.90 -6.05 8.14
CA GLU A 72 12.26 -6.59 8.33
C GLU A 72 12.57 -7.71 7.34
N THR A 73 11.59 -8.57 7.03
CA THR A 73 11.75 -9.59 5.97
C THR A 73 12.01 -8.96 4.60
N TYR A 74 11.31 -7.88 4.25
CA TYR A 74 11.56 -7.17 3.01
C TYR A 74 12.90 -6.45 3.02
N ARG A 75 13.30 -5.81 4.13
CA ARG A 75 14.59 -5.13 4.25
C ARG A 75 15.79 -6.04 3.98
N LYS A 76 15.70 -7.33 4.32
CA LYS A 76 16.75 -8.32 4.01
C LYS A 76 17.00 -8.48 2.50
N ARG A 77 16.03 -8.15 1.65
CA ARG A 77 16.10 -8.35 0.19
C ARG A 77 16.06 -7.05 -0.62
N MET A 78 15.74 -5.90 0.00
CA MET A 78 15.61 -4.62 -0.68
C MET A 78 15.81 -3.43 0.25
N ASN A 79 16.09 -2.26 -0.35
CA ASN A 79 16.25 -1.01 0.40
C ASN A 79 15.01 -0.70 1.25
N GLY A 80 15.22 -0.11 2.44
CA GLY A 80 14.15 0.21 3.40
C GLY A 80 13.01 1.05 2.81
N GLN A 81 13.33 1.97 1.89
CA GLN A 81 12.32 2.75 1.16
C GLN A 81 11.40 1.88 0.29
N LYS A 82 11.94 0.86 -0.40
CA LYS A 82 11.13 -0.09 -1.17
C LYS A 82 10.34 -1.02 -0.24
N ALA A 83 10.92 -1.38 0.91
CA ALA A 83 10.26 -2.20 1.92
C ALA A 83 9.03 -1.48 2.52
N ILE A 84 9.15 -0.20 2.92
CA ILE A 84 8.02 0.54 3.51
C ILE A 84 6.89 0.75 2.49
N VAL A 85 7.21 0.91 1.21
CA VAL A 85 6.21 0.97 0.13
C VAL A 85 5.41 -0.33 0.04
N ARG A 86 6.05 -1.50 0.21
CA ARG A 86 5.32 -2.79 0.28
C ARG A 86 4.41 -2.87 1.50
N ILE A 87 4.88 -2.37 2.65
CA ILE A 87 4.03 -2.29 3.86
C ILE A 87 2.83 -1.38 3.63
N ALA A 88 3.01 -0.23 2.97
CA ALA A 88 1.91 0.67 2.65
C ALA A 88 0.84 0.00 1.78
N ARG A 89 1.24 -0.87 0.85
CA ARG A 89 0.31 -1.67 0.05
C ARG A 89 -0.45 -2.70 0.89
N ILE A 90 0.22 -3.38 1.81
CA ILE A 90 -0.44 -4.31 2.75
C ILE A 90 -1.44 -3.57 3.64
N LEU A 91 -1.02 -2.42 4.18
CA LEU A 91 -1.86 -1.58 5.03
C LEU A 91 -3.10 -1.08 4.27
N LEU A 92 -2.94 -0.62 3.02
CA LEU A 92 -4.05 -0.19 2.17
C LEU A 92 -5.08 -1.32 1.94
N ARG A 93 -4.60 -2.54 1.69
CA ARG A 93 -5.47 -3.72 1.53
C ARG A 93 -6.22 -4.07 2.81
N ARG A 94 -5.56 -3.99 3.98
CA ARG A 94 -6.21 -4.15 5.29
C ARG A 94 -7.30 -3.11 5.50
N ILE A 95 -7.00 -1.83 5.23
CA ILE A 95 -7.97 -0.73 5.34
C ILE A 95 -9.19 -0.98 4.45
N ARG A 96 -8.98 -1.37 3.19
CA ARG A 96 -10.07 -1.70 2.27
C ARG A 96 -10.93 -2.84 2.80
N TRP A 97 -10.31 -3.92 3.24
CA TRP A 97 -11.03 -5.08 3.78
C TRP A 97 -11.87 -4.70 5.01
N MET A 98 -11.29 -3.95 5.95
CA MET A 98 -12.01 -3.46 7.11
C MET A 98 -13.17 -2.54 6.75
N TRP A 99 -12.97 -1.62 5.81
CA TRP A 99 -14.00 -0.70 5.35
C TRP A 99 -15.19 -1.46 4.75
N LEU A 100 -14.91 -2.42 3.86
CA LEU A 100 -15.97 -3.20 3.20
C LEU A 100 -16.74 -4.10 4.17
N ASN A 101 -16.06 -4.69 5.14
CA ASN A 101 -16.65 -5.59 6.14
C ASN A 101 -17.15 -4.88 7.40
N LYS A 102 -16.99 -3.55 7.50
CA LYS A 102 -17.30 -2.73 8.68
C LYS A 102 -16.66 -3.27 9.98
N GLN A 103 -15.45 -3.82 9.87
CA GLN A 103 -14.69 -4.41 10.98
C GLN A 103 -13.70 -3.39 11.55
N LYS A 104 -13.41 -3.47 12.85
CA LYS A 104 -12.39 -2.63 13.51
C LYS A 104 -10.98 -3.14 13.15
N TYR A 105 -9.98 -2.26 13.26
CA TYR A 105 -8.58 -2.67 13.06
C TYR A 105 -8.20 -3.61 14.20
N GLN A 106 -7.89 -4.85 13.88
CA GLN A 106 -7.26 -5.78 14.81
C GLN A 106 -5.76 -5.78 14.54
N LYS A 107 -5.00 -5.42 15.57
CA LYS A 107 -3.56 -5.65 15.60
C LYS A 107 -3.35 -7.14 15.82
N ALA A 108 -2.29 -7.69 15.22
CA ALA A 108 -1.78 -8.97 15.71
C ALA A 108 -1.30 -8.72 17.14
N GLU A 109 -2.03 -9.28 18.12
CA GLU A 109 -1.60 -9.26 19.51
C GLU A 109 -0.35 -10.14 19.63
N CYS A 110 0.62 -9.65 20.41
CA CYS A 110 1.84 -10.40 20.73
C CYS A 110 1.53 -11.56 21.65
#